data_AF-F8DD69-F1
#
_entry.id   AF-F8DD69-F1
#
_cell.length_a   1.000
_cell.length_b   1.000
_cell.length_c   1.000
_cell.angle_alpha   90.00
_cell.angle_beta   90.00
_cell.angle_gamma   90.00
#
_symmetry.space_group_name_H-M   'P 1'
#
loop_
_entity.id
_entity.type
_entity.pdbx_description
1 polymer ?
#
loop_
_entity_poly.entity_id
_entity_poly.type
_entity_poly.pdbx_seq_one_letter_code
_entity_poly.pdbx_strand_id
1 'polypeptide(L)' 'MNECNCCGAHVTSRFVQVFGTNSGEINGCPNCMSYRELASGNGVPSDSQ' A
#
# COMPACT_ATOMS: atom_id res chain seq x y z
N MET A 1 15.07 5.67 -2.38
CA MET A 1 14.77 4.87 -1.18
C MET A 1 13.29 4.56 -1.26
N ASN A 2 12.89 3.29 -1.31
CA ASN A 2 11.47 2.96 -1.39
C ASN A 2 10.95 2.90 0.05
N GLU A 3 10.15 3.89 0.42
CA GLU A 3 9.69 4.08 1.79
C GLU A 3 8.16 4.22 1.78
N CYS A 4 7.54 3.79 2.87
CA CYS A 4 6.11 3.96 3.03
C CYS A 4 5.79 5.40 3.46
N ASN A 5 4.93 6.10 2.72
CA ASN A 5 4.49 7.45 3.08
C ASN A 5 3.62 7.49 4.36
N CYS A 6 3.06 6.36 4.79
CA CYS A 6 2.24 6.30 6.00
C CYS A 6 3.07 6.15 7.29
N CYS A 7 4.20 5.44 7.26
CA CYS A 7 5.00 5.17 8.48
C CYS A 7 6.52 5.31 8.31
N GLY A 8 7.01 5.64 7.11
CA GLY A 8 8.44 5.75 6.81
C GLY A 8 9.18 4.42 6.74
N ALA A 9 8.50 3.27 6.87
CA ALA A 9 9.17 1.97 6.83
C ALA A 9 9.74 1.67 5.44
N HIS A 10 10.90 1.00 5.42
CA HIS A 10 11.56 0.61 4.17
C HIS A 10 10.83 -0.54 3.50
N VAL A 11 10.57 -0.44 2.19
CA VAL A 11 9.91 -1.46 1.37
C VAL A 11 10.78 -1.84 0.18
N THR A 12 10.50 -2.98 -0.46
CA THR A 12 11.25 -3.41 -1.65
C THR A 12 10.66 -2.83 -2.92
N SER A 13 11.48 -2.65 -3.96
CA SER A 13 11.00 -2.15 -5.27
C SER A 13 9.94 -3.06 -5.89
N ARG A 14 10.02 -4.38 -5.67
CA ARG A 14 8.97 -5.32 -6.09
C ARG A 14 7.65 -5.07 -5.38
N PHE A 15 7.70 -4.68 -4.11
CA PHE A 15 6.51 -4.37 -3.35
C PHE A 15 5.84 -3.09 -3.87
N VAL A 16 6.63 -2.06 -4.20
CA VAL A 16 6.16 -0.84 -4.90
C VAL A 16 5.54 -1.16 -6.26
N GLN A 17 6.07 -2.13 -7.00
CA GLN A 17 5.48 -2.53 -8.29
C GLN A 17 4.07 -3.14 -8.18
N VAL A 18 3.76 -3.80 -7.06
CA VAL A 18 2.48 -4.50 -6.87
C VAL A 18 1.47 -3.64 -6.10
N PHE A 19 1.94 -2.92 -5.09
CA PHE A 19 1.11 -2.16 -4.14
C PHE A 19 1.33 -0.66 -4.20
N GLY A 20 2.29 -0.19 -5.00
CA GLY A 20 2.50 1.23 -5.22
C GLY A 20 1.45 1.83 -6.13
N THR A 21 1.32 3.15 -6.06
CA THR A 21 0.50 3.94 -6.97
C THR A 21 1.17 4.03 -8.35
N ASN A 22 0.45 4.59 -9.33
CA ASN A 22 1.03 4.87 -10.66
C ASN A 22 2.26 5.78 -10.62
N SER A 23 2.44 6.53 -9.53
CA SER A 23 3.62 7.39 -9.29
C SER A 23 4.79 6.62 -8.66
N GLY A 24 4.62 5.34 -8.33
CA GLY A 24 5.60 4.54 -7.59
C GLY A 24 5.65 4.84 -6.10
N GLU A 25 4.60 5.45 -5.54
CA GLU A 25 4.52 5.77 -4.11
C GLU A 25 3.71 4.72 -3.35
N ILE A 26 4.12 4.41 -2.13
CA ILE A 26 3.41 3.46 -1.27
C ILE A 26 2.73 4.19 -0.11
N ASN A 27 1.41 4.06 -0.04
CA ASN A 27 0.60 4.62 1.03
C ASN A 27 0.36 3.64 2.19
N GLY A 28 0.69 2.35 2.02
CA GLY A 28 0.55 1.34 3.07
C GLY A 28 1.56 0.23 2.90
N CYS A 29 2.15 -0.22 4.00
CA CYS A 29 3.13 -1.31 4.01
C CYS A 29 2.80 -2.33 5.10
N PRO A 30 3.36 -3.56 5.04
CA PRO A 30 3.08 -4.61 6.03
C PRO A 30 3.51 -4.26 7.46
N ASN A 31 4.26 -3.16 7.65
CA ASN A 31 4.69 -2.69 8.96
C ASN A 31 3.62 -1.84 9.67
N CYS A 32 2.80 -1.10 8.92
CA CYS A 32 1.73 -0.27 9.48
C CYS A 32 0.32 -0.80 9.20
N MET A 33 0.17 -1.66 8.20
CA MET A 33 -1.11 -2.22 7.77
C MET A 33 -0.98 -3.70 7.49
N SER A 34 -2.08 -4.42 7.65
CA SER A 34 -2.13 -5.85 7.33
C SER A 34 -2.38 -6.08 5.84
N TYR A 35 -1.95 -7.23 5.29
CA TYR A 35 -2.06 -7.51 3.85
C TYR A 35 -3.50 -7.44 3.32
N ARG A 36 -4.50 -7.70 4.18
CA ARG A 36 -5.92 -7.53 3.84
C ARG A 36 -6.24 -6.08 3.55
N GLU A 37 -5.83 -5.14 4.40
CA GLU A 37 -6.05 -3.70 4.20
C GLU A 37 -5.31 -3.18 2.98
N LEU A 38 -4.09 -3.67 2.74
CA LEU A 38 -3.29 -3.32 1.56
C LEU A 38 -3.95 -3.79 0.26
N ALA A 39 -4.54 -4.99 0.25
CA ALA A 39 -5.31 -5.51 -0.87
C ALA A 39 -6.71 -4.86 -0.99
N SER A 40 -7.27 -4.37 0.11
CA SER A 40 -8.55 -3.65 0.15
C SER A 40 -8.43 -2.20 -0.30
N GLY A 41 -7.20 -1.69 -0.38
CA GLY A 41 -6.89 -0.27 -0.51
C GLY A 41 -7.29 0.39 -1.82
N ASN A 42 -7.72 -0.33 -2.87
CA ASN A 42 -8.42 0.23 -4.03
C ASN A 42 -9.05 -0.88 -4.88
N GLY A 43 -10.37 -0.92 -4.99
CA GLY A 43 -11.02 -1.69 -6.06
C GLY A 43 -12.53 -1.90 -5.97
N VAL A 44 -13.14 -1.87 -4.78
CA VAL A 44 -14.60 -1.84 -4.66
C VAL A 44 -14.96 -0.98 -3.45
N PRO A 45 -15.79 0.07 -3.59
CA PRO A 45 -16.51 0.54 -2.42
C PRO A 45 -17.28 -0.68 -1.90
N SER A 46 -17.02 -1.06 -0.66
CA SER A 46 -17.93 -1.96 0.03
C SER A 46 -19.21 -1.18 0.18
N ASP A 47 -20.12 -1.44 -0.77
CA ASP A 47 -21.56 -1.32 -0.69
C ASP A 47 -22.01 -1.14 0.77
N SER A 48 -22.21 0.13 1.12
CA SER A 48 -22.80 0.54 2.39
C SER A 48 -24.16 1.10 2.02
N GLN A 49 -25.16 0.21 2.05
CA GLN A 49 -26.61 0.40 2.21
C GLN A 49 -27.29 1.65 1.63
#